data_AF-A0A382AEH2-F1
#
_entry.id   AF-A0A382AEH2-F1
#
_cell.length_a   1.000
_cell.length_b   1.000
_cell.length_c   1.000
_cell.angle_alpha   90.00
_cell.angle_beta   90.00
_cell.angle_gamma   90.00
#
_symmetry.space_group_name_H-M   'P 1'
#
loop_
_entity.id
_entity.type
_entity.pdbx_description
1 polymer ?
#
loop_
_entity_poly.entity_id
_entity_poly.type
_entity_poly.pdbx_seq_one_letter_code
_entity_poly.pdbx_strand_id
1 'polypeptide(L)'
;VQELAFSLHLMSPSDAAAVIDTALASGMLTQVGEQLQLVGEARNNVKTLTTESTVNVPDLFHRVVAVVVEATGETQREVIRMVNRRQKENYGIRSETEALLLAADAGVDVTPFLDEARQKLVQRVRD
;
A
#
# COMPACT_ATOMS: atom_id res chain seq x y z
N VAL A 1 -13.42 -11.63 16.42
CA VAL A 1 -12.81 -10.66 15.49
C VAL A 1 -11.27 -10.63 15.61
N GLN A 2 -10.68 -10.92 16.78
CA GLN A 2 -9.22 -10.95 16.97
C GLN A 2 -8.47 -12.03 16.15
N GLU A 3 -9.10 -13.16 15.83
CA GLU A 3 -8.41 -14.26 15.13
C GLU A 3 -8.05 -13.96 13.66
N LEU A 4 -8.76 -13.04 13.00
CA LEU A 4 -8.53 -12.72 11.57
C LEU A 4 -7.27 -11.86 11.36
N ALA A 5 -6.98 -10.93 12.26
CA ALA A 5 -5.79 -10.08 12.18
C ALA A 5 -4.50 -10.87 12.44
N PHE A 6 -4.56 -11.84 13.36
CA PHE A 6 -3.45 -12.75 13.68
C PHE A 6 -3.16 -13.72 12.53
N SER A 7 -4.21 -14.31 11.95
CA SER A 7 -4.07 -15.24 10.82
C SER A 7 -3.46 -14.59 9.57
N LEU A 8 -3.60 -13.27 9.43
CA LEU A 8 -3.04 -12.49 8.33
C LEU A 8 -1.73 -11.77 8.68
N HIS A 9 -1.15 -11.98 9.87
CA HIS A 9 0.07 -11.30 10.35
C HIS A 9 0.04 -9.77 10.21
N LEU A 10 -1.16 -9.17 10.26
CA LEU A 10 -1.34 -7.74 9.99
C LEU A 10 -0.86 -6.85 11.14
N MET A 11 -0.91 -7.36 12.38
CA MET A 11 -0.33 -6.70 13.56
C MET A 11 -0.19 -7.68 14.73
N SER A 12 0.61 -7.31 15.74
CA SER A 12 0.72 -8.08 16.99
C SER A 12 -0.51 -7.87 17.88
N PRO A 13 -0.87 -8.84 18.76
CA PRO A 13 -2.04 -8.71 19.64
C PRO A 13 -1.99 -7.51 20.60
N SER A 14 -0.80 -7.10 21.01
CA SER A 14 -0.61 -5.91 21.85
C SER A 14 -0.86 -4.61 21.09
N ASP A 15 -0.44 -4.54 19.83
CA ASP A 15 -0.68 -3.36 18.99
C ASP A 15 -2.17 -3.23 18.67
N ALA A 16 -2.86 -4.37 18.50
CA ALA A 16 -4.30 -4.42 18.34
C ALA A 16 -5.05 -3.80 19.51
N ALA A 17 -4.64 -4.16 20.73
CA ALA A 17 -5.25 -3.62 21.94
C ALA A 17 -5.02 -2.11 22.05
N ALA A 18 -3.79 -1.64 21.81
CA ALA A 18 -3.46 -0.22 21.87
C ALA A 18 -4.26 0.63 20.87
N VAL A 19 -4.49 0.11 19.66
CA VAL A 19 -5.29 0.81 18.63
C VAL A 19 -6.76 0.88 19.03
N ILE A 20 -7.32 -0.18 19.62
CA ILE A 20 -8.70 -0.19 20.12
C ILE A 20 -8.87 0.81 21.27
N ASP A 21 -7.93 0.82 22.22
CA ASP A 21 -7.97 1.74 23.36
C ASP A 21 -7.86 3.20 22.90
N THR A 22 -7.00 3.46 21.91
CA THR A 22 -6.85 4.79 21.30
C THR A 22 -8.15 5.22 20.59
N ALA A 23 -8.80 4.31 19.86
CA ALA A 23 -10.06 4.58 19.17
C ALA A 23 -11.25 4.80 20.13
N LEU A 24 -11.21 4.18 21.32
CA LEU A 24 -12.18 4.43 22.39
C LEU A 24 -11.93 5.80 23.03
N ALA A 25 -10.67 6.12 23.34
CA ALA A 25 -10.26 7.40 23.91
C ALA A 25 -10.52 8.59 22.96
N SER A 26 -10.41 8.37 21.65
CA SER A 26 -10.69 9.38 20.62
C SER A 26 -12.18 9.50 20.26
N GLY A 27 -13.06 8.76 20.94
CA GLY A 27 -14.50 8.79 20.71
C GLY A 27 -14.95 8.19 19.36
N MET A 28 -14.07 7.49 18.66
CA MET A 28 -14.39 6.80 17.40
C MET A 28 -15.16 5.51 17.66
N LEU A 29 -14.90 4.87 18.81
CA LEU A 29 -15.62 3.72 19.31
C LEU A 29 -16.33 4.08 20.62
N THR A 30 -17.57 3.60 20.75
CA THR A 30 -18.28 3.60 22.03
C THR A 30 -18.51 2.16 22.46
N GLN A 31 -18.30 1.89 23.74
CA GLN A 31 -18.55 0.59 24.32
C GLN A 31 -20.00 0.51 24.79
N VAL A 32 -20.79 -0.36 24.16
CA VAL A 32 -22.18 -0.64 24.55
C VAL A 32 -22.21 -2.07 25.09
N GLY A 33 -22.05 -2.21 26.41
CA GLY A 33 -21.95 -3.51 27.07
C GLY A 33 -20.65 -4.25 26.69
N GLU A 34 -20.77 -5.49 26.21
CA GLU A 34 -19.63 -6.31 25.76
C GLU A 34 -19.27 -6.09 24.27
N GLN A 35 -19.94 -5.15 23.60
CA GLN A 35 -19.77 -4.89 22.17
C GLN A 35 -19.26 -3.47 21.92
N LEU A 36 -18.27 -3.35 21.03
CA LEU A 36 -17.78 -2.06 20.56
C LEU A 36 -18.59 -1.63 19.34
N GLN A 37 -19.18 -0.44 19.39
CA GLN A 37 -19.92 0.16 18.28
C GLN A 37 -19.21 1.42 17.78
N LEU A 38 -19.14 1.58 16.46
CA LEU A 38 -18.64 2.80 15.84
C LEU A 38 -19.64 3.93 16.06
N VAL A 39 -19.19 5.06 16.59
CA VAL A 39 -20.03 6.25 16.78
C VAL A 39 -20.37 6.83 15.40
N GLY A 40 -21.64 7.20 15.19
CA GLY A 40 -22.26 7.41 13.86
C GLY A 40 -21.56 8.37 12.89
N GLU A 41 -20.67 9.25 13.36
CA GLU A 41 -19.86 10.12 12.48
C GLU A 41 -18.69 9.38 11.81
N ALA A 42 -18.22 8.27 12.40
CA ALA A 42 -17.16 7.44 11.83
C ALA A 42 -17.62 6.59 10.62
N ARG A 43 -18.94 6.46 10.38
CA ARG A 43 -19.44 5.81 9.15
C ARG A 43 -19.21 6.66 7.91
N ASN A 44 -19.23 7.99 8.06
CA ASN A 44 -18.98 8.94 6.96
C ASN A 44 -17.53 9.44 6.91
N ASN A 45 -16.78 9.24 8.00
CA ASN A 45 -15.35 9.47 8.08
C ASN A 45 -14.50 8.20 7.94
N VAL A 46 -15.00 7.19 7.22
CA VAL A 46 -14.10 6.29 6.44
C VAL A 46 -13.60 7.07 5.20
N LYS A 47 -13.21 8.32 5.40
CA LYS A 47 -12.22 8.96 4.55
C LYS A 47 -10.96 8.23 4.96
N THR A 48 -10.61 7.22 4.14
CA THR A 48 -9.31 6.58 4.09
C THR A 48 -8.30 7.42 4.86
N LEU A 49 -7.75 6.87 5.95
CA LEU A 49 -6.52 7.35 6.58
C LEU A 49 -5.47 7.39 5.47
N THR A 50 -5.51 8.47 4.70
CA THR A 50 -4.47 8.93 3.83
C THR A 50 -3.52 9.48 4.85
N THR A 51 -2.60 8.60 5.26
CA THR A 51 -1.42 8.97 6.03
C THR A 51 -0.96 10.31 5.51
N GLU A 52 -1.01 11.29 6.41
CA GLU A 52 -0.71 12.68 6.12
C GLU A 52 0.52 12.74 5.23
N SER A 53 0.30 13.32 4.05
CA SER A 53 1.32 13.51 3.04
C SER A 53 2.38 14.44 3.60
N THR A 54 3.44 13.86 4.16
CA THR A 54 4.77 14.46 4.09
C THR A 54 5.08 14.58 2.61
N VAL A 55 5.00 15.79 2.06
CA VAL A 55 5.45 16.22 0.71
C VAL A 55 5.96 15.03 -0.12
N ASN A 56 5.03 14.27 -0.68
CA ASN A 56 5.30 12.90 -1.11
C ASN A 56 5.93 12.99 -2.49
N VAL A 57 7.26 13.08 -2.54
CA VAL A 57 7.99 12.74 -3.77
C VAL A 57 7.56 11.33 -4.11
N PRO A 58 6.78 11.12 -5.19
CA PRO A 58 6.15 9.83 -5.41
C PRO A 58 7.25 8.76 -5.47
N ASP A 59 7.10 7.72 -4.66
CA ASP A 59 8.04 6.60 -4.64
C ASP A 59 8.22 6.05 -6.07
N LEU A 60 9.37 5.47 -6.36
CA LEU A 60 9.75 4.96 -7.68
C LEU A 60 8.62 4.13 -8.32
N PHE A 61 7.96 3.28 -7.52
CA PHE A 61 6.78 2.53 -7.94
C PHE A 61 5.67 3.43 -8.51
N HIS A 62 5.27 4.45 -7.76
CA HIS A 62 4.18 5.33 -8.12
C HIS A 62 4.54 6.22 -9.32
N ARG A 63 5.81 6.62 -9.44
CA ARG A 63 6.32 7.32 -10.64
C ARG A 63 6.22 6.44 -11.88
N VAL A 64 6.68 5.20 -11.81
CA VAL A 64 6.61 4.27 -12.95
C VAL A 64 5.16 3.96 -13.31
N VAL A 65 4.30 3.69 -12.33
CA VAL A 65 2.86 3.47 -12.55
C VAL A 65 2.20 4.66 -13.23
N ALA A 66 2.54 5.90 -12.83
CA ALA A 66 1.99 7.10 -13.47
C ALA A 66 2.36 7.18 -14.96
N VAL A 67 3.62 6.91 -15.31
CA VAL A 67 4.06 6.89 -16.71
C VAL A 67 3.35 5.79 -17.51
N VAL A 68 3.17 4.61 -16.91
CA VAL A 68 2.42 3.52 -17.57
C VAL A 68 0.96 3.91 -17.81
N VAL A 69 0.30 4.51 -16.82
CA VAL A 69 -1.07 5.03 -16.96
C VAL A 69 -1.17 6.04 -18.10
N GLU A 70 -0.22 6.97 -18.18
CA GLU A 70 -0.18 7.96 -19.27
C GLU A 70 0.03 7.31 -20.65
N ALA A 71 0.85 6.27 -20.72
CA ALA A 71 1.17 5.59 -21.98
C ALA A 71 0.07 4.63 -22.46
N THR A 72 -0.59 3.91 -21.55
CA THR A 72 -1.61 2.89 -21.89
C THR A 72 -3.03 3.45 -21.86
N GLY A 73 -3.26 4.59 -21.21
CA GLY A 73 -4.59 5.13 -20.95
C GLY A 73 -5.39 4.33 -19.91
N GLU A 74 -4.77 3.36 -19.24
CA GLU A 74 -5.43 2.58 -18.20
C GLU A 74 -5.55 3.35 -16.88
N THR A 75 -6.47 2.92 -16.02
CA THR A 75 -6.55 3.51 -14.68
C THR A 75 -5.38 3.06 -13.81
N GLN A 76 -4.91 3.94 -12.92
CA GLN A 76 -3.87 3.62 -11.93
C GLN A 76 -4.17 2.34 -11.14
N ARG A 77 -5.45 2.12 -10.80
CA ARG A 77 -5.89 0.92 -10.07
C ARG A 77 -5.74 -0.35 -10.91
N GLU A 78 -5.88 -0.28 -12.23
CA GLU A 78 -5.68 -1.43 -13.12
C GLU A 78 -4.20 -1.75 -13.24
N VAL A 79 -3.36 -0.75 -13.49
CA VAL A 79 -1.90 -0.92 -13.56
C VAL A 79 -1.33 -1.52 -12.28
N ILE A 80 -1.76 -1.04 -11.10
CA ILE A 80 -1.35 -1.63 -9.81
C ILE A 80 -1.84 -3.08 -9.67
N ARG A 81 -3.07 -3.38 -10.14
CA ARG A 81 -3.58 -4.76 -10.13
C ARG A 81 -2.78 -5.68 -11.06
N MET A 82 -2.36 -5.19 -12.22
CA MET A 82 -1.50 -5.94 -13.15
C MET A 82 -0.13 -6.21 -12.53
N VAL A 83 0.49 -5.21 -11.92
CA VAL A 83 1.77 -5.39 -11.21
C VAL A 83 1.62 -6.42 -10.09
N ASN A 84 0.62 -6.29 -9.22
CA ASN A 84 0.40 -7.22 -8.12
C ASN A 84 0.11 -8.66 -8.60
N ARG A 85 -0.52 -8.81 -9.76
CA ARG A 85 -0.75 -10.12 -10.38
C ARG A 85 0.58 -10.73 -10.85
N ARG A 86 1.38 -9.96 -11.60
CA ARG A 86 2.70 -10.40 -12.08
C ARG A 86 3.66 -10.70 -10.95
N GLN A 87 3.62 -9.94 -9.85
CA GLN A 87 4.39 -10.25 -8.64
C GLN A 87 4.08 -11.64 -8.09
N LYS A 88 2.81 -12.05 -8.09
CA LYS A 88 2.43 -13.40 -7.63
C LYS A 88 2.89 -14.49 -8.59
N GLU A 89 2.88 -14.20 -9.89
CA GLU A 89 3.31 -15.13 -10.94
C GLU A 89 4.84 -15.30 -10.95
N ASN A 90 5.58 -14.22 -10.70
CA ASN A 90 7.04 -14.17 -10.77
C ASN A 90 7.71 -14.35 -9.39
N TYR A 91 7.14 -15.17 -8.51
CA TYR A 91 7.74 -15.53 -7.22
C TYR A 91 8.02 -14.37 -6.24
N GLY A 92 7.22 -13.30 -6.29
CA GLY A 92 7.31 -12.20 -5.33
C GLY A 92 8.45 -11.23 -5.61
N ILE A 93 8.83 -11.05 -6.88
CA ILE A 93 9.70 -9.93 -7.29
C ILE A 93 9.10 -8.61 -6.78
N ARG A 94 9.99 -7.66 -6.45
CA ARG A 94 9.64 -6.34 -5.94
C ARG A 94 8.67 -5.61 -6.87
N SER A 95 7.75 -4.85 -6.29
CA SER A 95 6.69 -4.15 -7.02
C SER A 95 7.28 -3.09 -7.94
N GLU A 96 8.38 -2.44 -7.54
CA GLU A 96 9.09 -1.47 -8.37
C GLU A 96 9.69 -2.13 -9.62
N THR A 97 10.26 -3.31 -9.47
CA THR A 97 10.88 -4.05 -10.58
C THR A 97 9.81 -4.58 -11.54
N GLU A 98 8.70 -5.10 -11.01
CA GLU A 98 7.57 -5.52 -11.85
C GLU A 98 6.90 -4.34 -12.55
N ALA A 99 6.79 -3.18 -11.90
CA ALA A 99 6.29 -1.98 -12.55
C ALA A 99 7.19 -1.54 -13.72
N LEU A 100 8.51 -1.66 -13.58
CA LEU A 100 9.47 -1.38 -14.66
C LEU A 100 9.36 -2.39 -15.80
N LEU A 101 9.20 -3.69 -15.49
CA LEU A 101 8.99 -4.71 -16.51
C LEU A 101 7.66 -4.48 -17.25
N LEU A 102 6.60 -4.14 -16.53
CA LEU A 102 5.31 -3.79 -17.12
C LEU A 102 5.41 -2.54 -18.00
N ALA A 103 6.17 -1.53 -17.56
CA ALA A 103 6.42 -0.33 -18.35
C ALA A 103 7.19 -0.63 -19.64
N ALA A 104 8.24 -1.47 -19.56
CA ALA A 104 8.99 -1.91 -20.73
C ALA A 104 8.10 -2.69 -21.72
N ASP A 105 7.24 -3.59 -21.23
CA ASP A 105 6.27 -4.32 -22.05
C ASP A 105 5.25 -3.40 -22.73
N ALA A 106 4.88 -2.30 -22.07
CA ALA A 106 3.99 -1.27 -22.60
C ALA A 106 4.69 -0.31 -23.59
N GLY A 107 5.98 -0.51 -23.89
CA GLY A 107 6.75 0.34 -24.79
C GLY A 107 7.16 1.69 -24.19
N VAL A 108 7.09 1.83 -22.86
CA VAL A 108 7.54 3.03 -22.15
C VAL A 108 9.06 3.01 -21.99
N ASP A 109 9.71 4.15 -22.23
CA ASP A 109 11.14 4.29 -21.91
C ASP A 109 11.36 4.31 -20.40
N VAL A 110 11.94 3.22 -19.89
CA VAL A 110 12.24 3.02 -18.48
C VAL A 110 13.64 3.48 -18.09
N THR A 111 14.48 3.88 -19.05
CA THR A 111 15.88 4.30 -18.84
C THR A 111 16.05 5.31 -17.69
N PRO A 112 15.19 6.33 -17.53
CA PRO A 112 15.31 7.31 -16.45
C PRO A 112 15.19 6.72 -15.03
N PHE A 113 14.58 5.55 -14.89
CA PHE A 113 14.27 4.91 -13.62
C PHE A 113 15.26 3.80 -13.24
N LEU A 114 16.09 3.34 -14.18
CA LEU A 114 16.97 2.17 -13.98
C LEU A 114 18.07 2.43 -12.96
N ASP A 115 18.66 3.63 -12.95
CA ASP A 115 19.72 3.97 -12.01
C ASP A 115 19.22 3.97 -10.57
N GLU A 116 18.04 4.53 -10.33
CA GLU A 116 17.39 4.55 -9.02
C GLU A 116 16.97 3.13 -8.58
N ALA A 117 16.41 2.35 -9.51
CA ALA A 117 16.06 0.95 -9.27
C ALA A 117 17.29 0.11 -8.88
N ARG A 118 18.41 0.32 -9.58
CA ARG A 118 19.68 -0.37 -9.31
C ARG A 118 20.23 -0.02 -7.93
N GLN A 119 20.22 1.26 -7.55
CA GLN A 119 20.66 1.68 -6.22
C GLN A 119 19.82 1.03 -5.11
N LYS A 120 18.49 0.97 -5.28
CA LYS A 120 17.58 0.30 -4.33
C LYS A 120 17.78 -1.21 -4.24
N LEU A 121 18.28 -1.87 -5.29
CA LEU A 121 18.66 -3.27 -5.26
C LEU A 121 19.98 -3.49 -4.50
N VAL A 122 20.98 -2.65 -4.76
CA VAL A 122 22.30 -2.74 -4.11
C VAL A 122 22.23 -2.44 -2.62
N GLN A 123 21.45 -1.44 -2.20
CA GLN A 123 21.29 -1.10 -0.78
C GLN A 123 20.78 -2.29 0.03
N ARG A 124 19.87 -3.09 -0.54
CA ARG A 124 19.29 -4.26 0.11
C ARG A 124 20.23 -5.45 0.24
N VAL A 125 21.25 -5.58 -0.62
CA VAL A 125 22.26 -6.66 -0.46
C VAL A 125 23.17 -6.39 0.74
N ARG A 126 23.19 -5.14 1.24
CA ARG A 126 24.00 -4.73 2.39
C ARG A 126 23.25 -4.76 3.73
N ASP A 127 21.92 -4.86 3.70
CA ASP A 127 21.05 -4.95 4.88
C ASP A 127 20.67 -6.41 5.15
#